data_AF-A0A4R3R2U8-F1
#
_entry.id   AF-A0A4R3R2U8-F1
#
_cell.length_a   1.000
_cell.length_b   1.000
_cell.length_c   1.000
_cell.angle_alpha   90.00
_cell.angle_beta   90.00
_cell.angle_gamma   90.00
#
_symmetry.space_group_name_H-M   'P 1'
#
loop_
_entity.id
_entity.type
_entity.pdbx_description
1 polymer ?
#
loop_
_entity_poly.entity_id
_entity_poly.type
_entity_poly.pdbx_seq_one_letter_code
_entity_poly.pdbx_strand_id
1 'polypeptide(L)'
;MKKCPYSSQRERILAEAISPVATELRLLDASDLISLLRFEYYGSIADLVASAAELFFHPGTVNFGLGGNYTLEWGGKPEVVLDLEIKPHGVTVYAQLTLAEEHAGIDINHIAFHEPSADPDVNTAFLERSLRESRYNTGSLQALAG
;
A
#
# COMPACT_ATOMS: atom_id res chain seq x y z
N MET A 1 11.97 -9.42 16.56
CA MET A 1 12.53 -10.35 15.54
C MET A 1 13.65 -9.62 14.79
N LYS A 2 14.76 -10.29 14.44
CA LYS A 2 15.80 -9.66 13.61
C LYS A 2 15.19 -9.33 12.24
N LYS A 3 15.15 -8.05 11.84
CA LYS A 3 14.72 -7.67 10.49
C LYS A 3 15.65 -8.38 9.50
N CYS A 4 15.06 -9.14 8.57
CA CYS A 4 15.79 -9.79 7.49
C CYS A 4 16.53 -8.70 6.69
N PRO A 5 17.80 -8.87 6.29
CA PRO A 5 18.57 -7.80 5.65
C PRO A 5 17.91 -7.22 4.38
N TYR A 6 17.11 -8.02 3.69
CA TYR A 6 16.36 -7.62 2.49
C TYR A 6 15.04 -6.92 2.80
N SER A 7 14.55 -6.95 4.04
CA SER A 7 13.25 -6.38 4.39
C SER A 7 13.22 -4.87 4.18
N SER A 8 14.28 -4.15 4.56
CA SER A 8 14.35 -2.69 4.40
C SER A 8 14.41 -2.26 2.93
N GLN A 9 15.09 -3.03 2.08
CA GLN A 9 15.10 -2.73 0.64
C GLN A 9 13.71 -2.96 0.01
N ARG A 10 13.04 -4.06 0.37
CA ARG A 10 11.68 -4.36 -0.13
C ARG A 10 10.63 -3.40 0.42
N GLU A 11 10.73 -3.01 1.69
CA GLU A 11 9.91 -1.95 2.30
C GLU A 11 10.08 -0.64 1.53
N ARG A 12 11.32 -0.25 1.19
CA ARG A 12 11.57 0.95 0.38
C ARG A 12 10.94 0.87 -1.00
N ILE A 13 11.13 -0.24 -1.71
CA ILE A 13 10.53 -0.47 -3.05
C ILE A 13 9.00 -0.35 -2.97
N LEU A 14 8.38 -0.96 -1.96
CA LEU A 14 6.94 -0.89 -1.77
C LEU A 14 6.48 0.52 -1.38
N ALA A 15 7.23 1.23 -0.52
CA ALA A 15 6.93 2.60 -0.13
C ALA A 15 6.91 3.55 -1.32
N GLU A 16 7.91 3.45 -2.20
CA GLU A 16 8.00 4.24 -3.44
C GLU A 16 6.82 3.93 -4.39
N ALA A 17 6.40 2.65 -4.47
CA ALA A 17 5.27 2.25 -5.30
C ALA A 17 3.91 2.73 -4.76
N ILE A 18 3.69 2.62 -3.44
CA ILE A 18 2.40 2.89 -2.78
C ILE A 18 2.23 4.37 -2.37
N SER A 19 3.30 5.16 -2.34
CA SER A 19 3.26 6.58 -1.95
C SER A 19 2.15 7.41 -2.63
N PRO A 20 1.84 7.26 -3.93
CA PRO A 20 0.71 7.96 -4.56
C PRO A 20 -0.65 7.56 -3.96
N VAL A 21 -0.88 6.27 -3.73
CA VAL A 21 -2.12 5.77 -3.10
C VAL A 21 -2.27 6.29 -1.68
N ALA A 22 -1.17 6.29 -0.91
CA ALA A 22 -1.15 6.85 0.44
C ALA A 22 -1.45 8.35 0.46
N THR A 23 -0.97 9.09 -0.55
CA THR A 23 -1.27 10.52 -0.72
C THR A 23 -2.76 10.74 -0.97
N GLU A 24 -3.38 9.97 -1.85
CA GLU A 24 -4.82 10.06 -2.12
C GLU A 24 -5.67 9.70 -0.89
N LEU A 25 -5.33 8.63 -0.19
CA LEU A 25 -6.05 8.23 1.03
C LEU A 25 -5.93 9.27 2.16
N ARG A 26 -4.82 10.02 2.23
CA ARG A 26 -4.63 11.12 3.20
C ARG A 26 -5.44 12.38 2.88
N LEU A 27 -6.11 12.44 1.73
CA LEU A 27 -7.07 13.51 1.44
C LEU A 27 -8.40 13.33 2.20
N LEU A 28 -8.66 12.11 2.71
CA LEU A 28 -9.82 11.81 3.54
C LEU A 28 -9.61 12.36 4.96
N ASP A 29 -10.70 12.77 5.61
CA ASP A 29 -10.63 13.15 7.02
C ASP A 29 -10.29 11.92 7.87
N ALA A 30 -9.33 12.07 8.78
CA ALA A 30 -8.92 10.99 9.66
C ALA A 30 -10.08 10.50 10.54
N SER A 31 -10.98 11.38 10.96
CA SER A 31 -12.16 11.05 11.77
C SER A 31 -13.13 10.14 11.01
N ASP A 32 -13.26 10.33 9.69
CA ASP A 32 -14.10 9.50 8.83
C ASP A 32 -13.49 8.10 8.68
N LEU A 33 -12.18 8.02 8.37
CA LEU A 33 -11.46 6.74 8.30
C LEU A 33 -11.52 5.97 9.64
N ILE A 34 -11.34 6.67 10.76
CA ILE A 34 -11.47 6.08 12.11
C ILE A 34 -12.89 5.58 12.34
N SER A 35 -13.91 6.34 11.93
CA SER A 35 -15.30 5.94 12.08
C SER A 35 -15.60 4.67 11.26
N LEU A 36 -15.13 4.59 10.02
CA LEU A 36 -15.28 3.41 9.18
C LEU A 36 -14.63 2.16 9.82
N LEU A 37 -13.43 2.30 10.38
CA LEU A 37 -12.75 1.21 11.09
C LEU A 37 -13.50 0.82 12.37
N ARG A 38 -13.90 1.80 13.19
CA ARG A 38 -14.57 1.57 14.48
C ARG A 38 -15.92 0.89 14.33
N PHE A 39 -16.64 1.18 13.25
CA PHE A 39 -17.94 0.56 12.95
C PHE A 39 -17.83 -0.61 11.96
N GLU A 40 -16.61 -1.07 11.66
CA GLU A 40 -16.32 -2.23 10.82
C GLU A 40 -16.95 -2.16 9.42
N TYR A 41 -17.03 -0.96 8.85
CA TYR A 41 -17.48 -0.73 7.47
C TYR A 41 -16.36 -1.07 6.46
N TYR A 42 -15.84 -2.30 6.55
CA TYR A 42 -14.72 -2.78 5.75
C TYR A 42 -15.01 -2.79 4.25
N GLY A 43 -16.27 -2.99 3.84
CA GLY A 43 -16.65 -2.85 2.42
C GLY A 43 -16.41 -1.42 1.91
N SER A 44 -16.80 -0.40 2.67
CA SER A 44 -16.56 1.00 2.31
C SER A 44 -15.07 1.35 2.30
N ILE A 45 -14.29 0.81 3.23
CA ILE A 45 -12.83 1.00 3.23
C ILE A 45 -12.21 0.31 2.01
N ALA A 46 -12.66 -0.89 1.67
CA ALA A 46 -12.19 -1.59 0.47
C ALA A 46 -12.47 -0.80 -0.81
N ASP A 47 -13.67 -0.22 -0.94
CA ASP A 47 -14.02 0.62 -2.08
C ASP A 47 -13.15 1.89 -2.15
N LEU A 48 -12.86 2.53 -1.01
CA LEU A 48 -11.97 3.70 -0.94
C LEU A 48 -10.53 3.36 -1.33
N VAL A 49 -10.00 2.25 -0.80
CA VAL A 49 -8.65 1.78 -1.14
C VAL A 49 -8.56 1.41 -2.63
N ALA A 50 -9.55 0.70 -3.17
CA ALA A 50 -9.61 0.35 -4.58
C ALA A 50 -9.66 1.62 -5.45
N SER A 51 -10.53 2.57 -5.12
CA SER A 51 -10.67 3.83 -5.87
C SER A 51 -9.37 4.63 -5.89
N ALA A 52 -8.67 4.75 -4.75
CA ALA A 52 -7.38 5.42 -4.67
C ALA A 52 -6.29 4.68 -5.46
N ALA A 53 -6.30 3.35 -5.44
CA ALA A 53 -5.33 2.52 -6.15
C ALA A 53 -5.51 2.54 -7.68
N GLU A 54 -6.76 2.55 -8.15
CA GLU A 54 -7.12 2.52 -9.57
C GLU A 54 -6.69 3.78 -10.35
N LEU A 55 -6.23 4.83 -9.67
CA LEU A 55 -5.58 5.98 -10.32
C LEU A 55 -4.17 5.64 -10.83
N PHE A 56 -3.51 4.63 -10.26
CA PHE A 56 -2.09 4.35 -10.49
C PHE A 56 -1.79 2.91 -10.89
N PHE A 57 -2.64 1.96 -10.51
CA PHE A 57 -2.45 0.52 -10.73
C PHE A 57 -3.64 -0.12 -11.45
N HIS A 58 -3.37 -1.22 -12.16
CA HIS A 58 -4.43 -2.07 -12.68
C HIS A 58 -5.35 -2.58 -11.55
N PRO A 59 -6.67 -2.75 -11.81
CA PRO A 59 -7.62 -3.15 -10.78
C PRO A 59 -7.20 -4.43 -10.06
N GLY A 60 -7.38 -4.47 -8.75
CA GLY A 60 -7.01 -5.60 -7.90
C GLY A 60 -5.53 -5.71 -7.56
N THR A 61 -4.67 -4.78 -8.01
CA THR A 61 -3.25 -4.78 -7.63
C THR A 61 -3.05 -4.37 -6.18
N VAL A 62 -3.80 -3.40 -5.68
CA VAL A 62 -3.77 -2.96 -4.27
C VAL A 62 -5.17 -3.08 -3.73
N ASN A 63 -5.33 -3.85 -2.65
CA ASN A 63 -6.62 -4.12 -2.04
C ASN A 63 -6.54 -3.85 -0.54
N PHE A 64 -7.69 -3.51 0.05
CA PHE A 64 -7.83 -3.57 1.49
C PHE A 64 -7.73 -5.02 1.98
N GLY A 65 -7.00 -5.21 3.07
CA GLY A 65 -6.71 -6.50 3.67
C GLY A 65 -7.72 -6.90 4.74
N LEU A 66 -7.21 -7.43 5.86
CA LEU A 66 -8.02 -8.06 6.90
C LEU A 66 -8.67 -7.06 7.87
N GLY A 67 -8.23 -5.80 7.88
CA GLY A 67 -8.69 -4.81 8.84
C GLY A 67 -7.77 -3.59 8.92
N GLY A 68 -7.77 -2.97 10.09
CA GLY A 68 -6.93 -1.82 10.38
C GLY A 68 -6.97 -1.48 11.86
N ASN A 69 -6.23 -0.45 12.22
CA ASN A 69 -6.20 0.07 13.58
C ASN A 69 -6.13 1.60 13.54
N TYR A 70 -6.30 2.25 14.69
CA TYR A 70 -6.14 3.69 14.80
C TYR A 70 -5.64 4.10 16.17
N THR A 71 -4.92 5.22 16.21
CA THR A 71 -4.56 5.92 17.44
C THR A 71 -5.34 7.22 17.49
N LEU A 72 -6.14 7.41 18.55
CA LEU A 72 -6.92 8.62 18.79
C LEU A 72 -6.85 9.00 20.27
N GLU A 73 -6.20 10.12 20.55
CA GLU A 73 -6.01 10.66 21.90
C GLU A 73 -6.51 12.10 21.99
N TRP A 74 -6.94 12.51 23.19
CA TRP A 74 -7.33 13.90 23.44
C TRP A 74 -6.13 14.84 23.26
N GLY A 75 -6.19 15.72 22.26
CA GLY A 75 -5.13 16.69 21.95
C GLY A 75 -3.94 16.12 21.15
N GLY A 76 -4.00 14.85 20.75
CA GLY A 76 -3.00 14.21 19.89
C GLY A 76 -3.36 14.30 18.40
N LYS A 77 -2.37 14.05 17.54
CA LYS A 77 -2.59 13.89 16.09
C LYS A 77 -3.10 12.46 15.82
N PRO A 78 -4.21 12.26 15.10
CA PRO A 78 -4.72 10.94 14.81
C PRO A 78 -3.80 10.19 13.85
N GLU A 79 -3.80 8.86 13.97
CA GLU A 79 -3.13 7.96 13.04
C GLU A 79 -4.07 6.82 12.67
N VAL A 80 -4.11 6.46 11.39
CA VAL A 80 -4.90 5.35 10.86
C VAL A 80 -3.98 4.34 10.21
N VAL A 81 -4.14 3.08 10.57
CA VAL A 81 -3.42 1.95 9.97
C VAL A 81 -4.40 1.11 9.20
N LEU A 82 -4.13 0.85 7.92
CA LEU A 82 -4.92 -0.02 7.06
C LEU A 82 -4.08 -1.23 6.67
N ASP A 83 -4.60 -2.43 6.87
CA ASP A 83 -3.99 -3.62 6.28
C ASP A 83 -4.22 -3.60 4.77
N LEU A 84 -3.18 -3.85 4.00
CA LEU A 84 -3.21 -3.91 2.55
C LEU A 84 -2.74 -5.28 2.06
N GLU A 85 -3.36 -5.73 0.98
CA GLU A 85 -2.91 -6.85 0.18
C GLU A 85 -2.54 -6.35 -1.23
N ILE A 86 -1.24 -6.36 -1.52
CA ILE A 86 -0.67 -5.90 -2.78
C ILE A 86 -0.29 -7.12 -3.63
N LYS A 87 -0.92 -7.26 -4.80
CA LYS A 87 -0.88 -8.42 -5.69
C LYS A 87 -0.39 -8.06 -7.10
N PRO A 88 0.88 -7.64 -7.26
CA PRO A 88 1.44 -7.56 -8.60
C PRO A 88 1.67 -8.97 -9.14
N HIS A 89 1.82 -9.11 -10.46
CA HIS A 89 1.95 -10.44 -11.07
C HIS A 89 3.07 -11.29 -10.42
N GLY A 90 2.70 -12.48 -9.95
CA GLY A 90 3.62 -13.46 -9.36
C GLY A 90 4.05 -13.18 -7.92
N VAL A 91 3.55 -12.14 -7.26
CA VAL A 91 3.86 -11.80 -5.86
C VAL A 91 2.60 -11.46 -5.08
N THR A 92 2.58 -11.77 -3.79
CA THR A 92 1.58 -11.25 -2.85
C THR A 92 2.30 -10.66 -1.65
N VAL A 93 1.99 -9.42 -1.34
CA VAL A 93 2.56 -8.68 -0.21
C VAL A 93 1.43 -8.31 0.74
N TYR A 94 1.57 -8.71 2.00
CA TYR A 94 0.74 -8.25 3.10
C TYR A 94 1.51 -7.16 3.85
N ALA A 95 0.94 -5.98 3.92
CA ALA A 95 1.58 -4.81 4.52
C ALA A 95 0.58 -3.99 5.33
N GLN A 96 1.08 -3.16 6.23
CA GLN A 96 0.29 -2.17 6.93
C GLN A 96 0.65 -0.78 6.40
N LEU A 97 -0.34 -0.05 5.92
CA LEU A 97 -0.21 1.35 5.53
C LEU A 97 -0.64 2.24 6.69
N THR A 98 0.31 2.97 7.24
CA THR A 98 0.08 3.99 8.27
C THR A 98 -0.11 5.34 7.62
N LEU A 99 -1.22 6.00 7.92
CA LEU A 99 -1.60 7.34 7.47
C LEU A 99 -1.58 8.28 8.69
N ALA A 100 -0.65 9.22 8.69
CA ALA A 100 -0.50 10.23 9.72
C ALA A 100 -0.66 11.64 9.14
N GLU A 101 -0.72 12.65 10.01
CA GLU A 101 -0.98 14.04 9.59
C GLU A 101 0.02 14.57 8.56
N GLU A 102 1.31 14.29 8.71
CA GLU A 102 2.37 14.83 7.84
C GLU A 102 3.02 13.77 6.93
N HIS A 103 2.92 12.49 7.29
CA HIS A 103 3.56 11.40 6.55
C HIS A 103 2.67 10.17 6.38
N ALA A 104 3.12 9.24 5.53
CA ALA A 104 2.63 7.88 5.50
C ALA A 104 3.80 6.91 5.64
N GLY A 105 3.56 5.75 6.24
CA GLY A 105 4.53 4.66 6.40
C GLY A 105 3.97 3.35 5.86
N ILE A 106 4.83 2.47 5.39
CA ILE A 106 4.44 1.11 4.97
C ILE A 106 5.37 0.11 5.66
N ASP A 107 4.79 -0.90 6.30
CA ASP A 107 5.51 -1.99 6.93
C ASP A 107 5.09 -3.32 6.30
N ILE A 108 6.06 -4.12 5.83
CA ILE A 108 5.77 -5.42 5.24
C ILE A 108 5.65 -6.46 6.36
N ASN A 109 4.45 -7.04 6.48
CA ASN A 109 4.20 -8.16 7.38
C ASN A 109 4.70 -9.48 6.77
N HIS A 110 4.37 -9.70 5.50
CA HIS A 110 4.72 -10.92 4.79
C HIS A 110 4.80 -10.69 3.28
N ILE A 111 5.69 -11.43 2.61
CA ILE A 111 5.81 -11.45 1.16
C ILE A 111 5.90 -12.91 0.69
N ALA A 112 5.05 -13.26 -0.26
CA ALA A 112 5.01 -14.56 -0.90
C ALA A 112 5.29 -14.40 -2.40
N PHE A 113 6.29 -15.11 -2.90
CA PHE A 113 6.57 -15.25 -4.33
C PHE A 113 5.97 -16.58 -4.79
N HIS A 114 5.29 -16.59 -5.93
CA HIS A 114 4.69 -17.83 -6.46
C HIS A 114 5.78 -18.84 -6.85
N GLU A 115 6.86 -18.36 -7.47
CA GLU A 115 8.04 -19.14 -7.83
C GLU A 115 9.29 -18.48 -7.23
N PRO A 116 9.62 -18.73 -5.95
CA PRO A 116 10.76 -18.09 -5.30
C PRO A 116 12.09 -18.61 -5.83
N SER A 117 13.01 -17.69 -6.14
CA SER A 117 14.42 -18.01 -6.37
C SER A 117 15.13 -18.33 -5.04
N ALA A 118 16.16 -19.17 -5.09
CA ALA A 118 17.08 -19.37 -3.98
C ALA A 118 17.92 -18.11 -3.67
N ASP A 119 18.08 -17.22 -4.65
CA ASP A 119 18.76 -15.94 -4.51
C ASP A 119 17.77 -14.83 -4.09
N PRO A 120 17.91 -14.26 -2.87
CA PRO A 120 17.04 -13.19 -2.40
C PRO A 120 17.08 -11.91 -3.23
N ASP A 121 18.20 -11.61 -3.90
CA ASP A 121 18.35 -10.41 -4.72
C ASP A 121 17.55 -10.55 -6.02
N VAL A 122 17.49 -11.76 -6.60
CA VAL A 122 16.60 -12.07 -7.72
C VAL A 122 15.14 -11.87 -7.34
N ASN A 123 14.74 -12.31 -6.15
CA ASN A 123 13.36 -12.10 -5.64
C ASN A 123 13.06 -10.60 -5.41
N THR A 124 14.03 -9.83 -4.92
CA THR A 124 13.86 -8.38 -4.71
C THR A 124 13.73 -7.63 -6.04
N ALA A 125 14.57 -7.94 -7.03
CA ALA A 125 14.45 -7.39 -8.37
C ALA A 125 13.13 -7.79 -9.06
N PHE A 126 12.65 -9.03 -8.81
CA PHE A 126 11.36 -9.48 -9.30
C PHE A 126 10.20 -8.67 -8.70
N LEU A 127 10.20 -8.43 -7.38
CA LEU A 127 9.20 -7.58 -6.72
C LEU A 127 9.13 -6.19 -7.36
N GLU A 128 10.27 -5.53 -7.51
CA GLU A 128 10.34 -4.18 -8.09
C GLU A 128 9.77 -4.15 -9.51
N ARG A 129 10.19 -5.12 -10.35
CA ARG A 129 9.70 -5.23 -11.73
C ARG A 129 8.19 -5.48 -11.77
N SER A 130 7.68 -6.44 -11.00
CA SER A 130 6.26 -6.78 -10.98
C SER A 130 5.40 -5.60 -10.51
N LEU A 131 5.84 -4.85 -9.50
CA LEU A 131 5.15 -3.63 -9.06
C LEU A 131 5.11 -2.57 -10.17
N ARG A 132 6.23 -2.35 -10.86
CA ARG A 132 6.31 -1.41 -11.98
C ARG A 132 5.38 -1.79 -13.13
N GLU A 133 5.33 -3.07 -13.49
CA GLU A 133 4.46 -3.59 -14.56
C GLU A 133 2.98 -3.55 -14.20
N SER A 134 2.65 -3.50 -12.91
CA SER A 134 1.26 -3.40 -12.45
C SER A 134 0.72 -1.96 -12.46
N ARG A 135 1.57 -0.96 -12.74
CA ARG A 135 1.19 0.45 -12.85
C ARG A 135 0.72 0.78 -14.25
N TYR A 136 -0.21 1.72 -14.35
CA TYR A 136 -0.50 2.34 -15.65
C TYR A 136 0.75 3.06 -16.18
N ASN A 137 0.98 2.93 -17.49
CA ASN A 137 2.07 3.64 -18.14
C ASN A 137 1.68 5.12 -18.29
N THR A 138 2.09 5.97 -17.34
CA THR A 138 1.77 7.41 -17.33
C THR A 138 2.51 8.22 -18.40
N GLY A 139 3.34 7.58 -19.24
CA GLY A 139 4.06 8.24 -20.33
C GLY A 139 3.18 8.82 -21.44
N SER A 140 1.93 8.37 -21.59
CA SER A 140 1.04 8.79 -22.69
C SER A 140 0.12 9.97 -22.36
N LEU A 141 -0.15 10.27 -21.08
CA LEU A 141 -1.04 11.39 -20.69
C LEU A 141 -0.36 12.76 -20.84
N GLN A 142 0.96 12.84 -20.69
CA GLN A 142 1.70 14.10 -20.92
C GLN A 142 1.85 14.46 -22.41
N ALA A 143 1.76 13.48 -23.32
CA ALA A 143 1.89 13.72 -24.76
C ALA A 143 0.59 14.25 -25.42
N LEU A 144 -0.54 14.18 -24.72
CA LEU A 144 -1.84 14.68 -25.19
C LEU A 144 -2.20 16.07 -24.64
N ALA A 145 -1.33 16.66 -23.82
CA ALA A 145 -1.49 17.98 -23.23
C ALA A 145 -0.49 19.02 -23.79
N GLY A 146 0.21 18.69 -24.89
CA GLY A 146 1.16 19.55 -25.59
C GLY A 146 0.67 20.02 -26.95
#